data_AF-A0A1Q3T7S0-F1
#
_entry.id   AF-A0A1Q3T7S0-F1
#
_cell.length_a   1.000
_cell.length_b   1.000
_cell.length_c   1.000
_cell.angle_alpha   90.00
_cell.angle_beta   90.00
_cell.angle_gamma   90.00
#
_symmetry.space_group_name_H-M   'P 1'
#
loop_
_entity.id
_entity.type
_entity.pdbx_description
1 polymer ?
#
loop_
_entity_poly.entity_id
_entity_poly.type
_entity_poly.pdbx_seq_one_letter_code
_entity_poly.pdbx_strand_id
1 'polypeptide(L)'
;MLLAAHAVFGARGYEGATTDEVARAAGVSQPYVVRLFGTKESLFLAVLHDAVDQLLDGFRAELTSADDERSVQDRMGAAYLELLQVRGLHQTLSHAFLLGGHPVIGPAAREGFVRVWRFLRDDVGFDADTAQAFLAEGMLINTMIGLRLIDEVDADDGIHELFDTCFPTTMRAVQDVAPRSTEPW
;
A
#
# COMPACT_ATOMS: atom_id res chain seq x y z
N MET A 1 4.15 -7.10 -15.67
CA MET A 1 4.68 -5.73 -15.86
C MET A 1 4.40 -4.86 -14.66
N LEU A 2 3.12 -4.55 -14.35
CA LEU A 2 2.76 -3.69 -13.21
C LEU A 2 3.28 -4.22 -11.87
N LEU A 3 3.21 -5.53 -11.61
CA LEU A 3 3.81 -6.14 -10.42
C LEU A 3 5.32 -5.83 -10.26
N ALA A 4 6.09 -5.91 -11.34
CA ALA A 4 7.52 -5.57 -11.31
C ALA A 4 7.74 -4.07 -11.13
N ALA A 5 6.87 -3.25 -11.72
CA ALA A 5 6.90 -1.81 -11.56
C ALA A 5 6.55 -1.37 -10.12
N HIS A 6 5.57 -2.00 -9.47
CA HIS A 6 5.27 -1.83 -8.04
C HIS A 6 6.52 -2.07 -7.20
N ALA A 7 7.19 -3.21 -7.39
CA ALA A 7 8.41 -3.51 -6.64
C ALA A 7 9.51 -2.45 -6.83
N VAL A 8 9.75 -2.00 -8.07
CA VAL A 8 10.80 -1.02 -8.36
C VAL A 8 10.44 0.38 -7.82
N PHE A 9 9.22 0.86 -8.06
CA PHE A 9 8.78 2.17 -7.56
C PHE A 9 8.56 2.19 -6.05
N GLY A 10 8.11 1.08 -5.46
CA GLY A 10 7.98 0.94 -4.03
C GLY A 10 9.32 1.01 -3.31
N ALA A 11 10.37 0.42 -3.90
CA ALA A 11 11.71 0.45 -3.31
C ALA A 11 12.46 1.78 -3.53
N ARG A 12 12.21 2.48 -4.64
CA ARG A 12 13.02 3.65 -5.06
C ARG A 12 12.26 4.98 -5.12
N GLY A 13 10.95 4.95 -4.95
CA GLY A 13 10.08 6.07 -5.28
C GLY A 13 10.08 6.40 -6.77
N TYR A 14 9.26 7.39 -7.15
CA TYR A 14 9.17 7.86 -8.53
C TYR A 14 10.49 8.42 -9.06
N GLU A 15 11.16 9.28 -8.29
CA GLU A 15 12.39 9.96 -8.71
C GLU A 15 13.55 8.98 -8.90
N GLY A 16 13.75 8.07 -7.93
CA GLY A 16 14.88 7.15 -7.92
C GLY A 16 14.75 5.97 -8.88
N ALA A 17 13.53 5.62 -9.31
CA ALA A 17 13.31 4.52 -10.24
C ALA A 17 13.54 4.91 -11.71
N THR A 18 13.91 3.91 -12.51
CA THR A 18 14.05 4.04 -13.97
C THR A 18 13.22 3.01 -14.73
N THR A 19 12.85 3.33 -15.98
CA THR A 19 12.15 2.37 -16.85
C THR A 19 13.01 1.16 -17.24
N ASP A 20 14.33 1.31 -17.21
CA ASP A 20 15.27 0.21 -17.42
C ASP A 20 15.23 -0.80 -16.26
N GLU A 21 15.25 -0.32 -15.02
CA GLU A 21 15.11 -1.19 -13.85
C GLU A 21 13.79 -1.94 -13.84
N VAL A 22 12.69 -1.28 -14.22
CA VAL A 22 11.38 -1.95 -14.39
C VAL A 22 11.44 -3.00 -15.49
N ALA A 23 12.05 -2.68 -16.64
CA ALA A 23 12.18 -3.64 -17.74
C ALA A 23 12.96 -4.89 -17.31
N ARG A 24 14.10 -4.69 -16.64
CA ARG A 24 14.93 -5.76 -16.09
C ARG A 24 14.16 -6.59 -15.06
N ALA A 25 13.44 -5.95 -14.14
CA ALA A 25 12.63 -6.64 -13.13
C ALA A 25 11.46 -7.42 -13.77
N ALA A 26 10.91 -6.92 -14.88
CA ALA A 26 9.83 -7.57 -15.62
C ALA A 26 10.32 -8.62 -16.64
N GLY A 27 11.64 -8.80 -16.82
CA GLY A 27 12.20 -9.74 -17.80
C GLY A 27 11.95 -9.35 -19.26
N VAL A 28 11.82 -8.04 -19.56
CA VAL A 28 11.59 -7.51 -20.91
C VAL A 28 12.64 -6.47 -21.29
N SER A 29 12.63 -6.04 -22.56
CA SER A 29 13.49 -4.94 -23.01
C SER A 29 12.92 -3.56 -22.60
N GLN A 30 13.79 -2.60 -22.31
CA GLN A 30 13.37 -1.22 -22.03
C GLN A 30 12.52 -0.59 -23.15
N PRO A 31 12.83 -0.78 -24.45
CA PRO A 31 11.96 -0.31 -25.53
C PRO A 31 10.54 -0.88 -25.47
N TYR A 32 10.34 -2.10 -24.96
CA TYR A 32 9.00 -2.67 -24.77
C TYR A 32 8.21 -1.90 -23.71
N VAL A 33 8.85 -1.51 -22.60
CA VAL A 33 8.23 -0.67 -21.56
C VAL A 33 7.86 0.70 -22.12
N VAL A 34 8.79 1.35 -22.83
CA VAL A 34 8.54 2.66 -23.47
C VAL A 34 7.42 2.57 -24.49
N ARG A 35 7.32 1.48 -25.26
CA ARG A 35 6.22 1.27 -26.20
C ARG A 35 4.85 1.14 -25.52
N LEU A 36 4.80 0.49 -24.35
CA LEU A 36 3.54 0.26 -23.63
C LEU A 36 3.03 1.51 -22.91
N PHE A 37 3.94 2.25 -22.27
CA PHE A 37 3.55 3.34 -21.35
C PHE A 37 3.96 4.72 -21.85
N GLY A 38 4.84 4.83 -22.84
CA GLY A 38 5.36 6.09 -23.36
C GLY A 38 6.42 6.71 -22.44
N THR A 39 6.05 7.03 -21.19
CA THR A 39 6.92 7.74 -20.24
C THR A 39 7.00 7.05 -18.88
N LYS A 40 8.02 7.40 -18.07
CA LYS A 40 8.12 6.95 -16.67
C LYS A 40 6.92 7.43 -15.85
N GLU A 41 6.49 8.67 -16.07
CA GLU A 41 5.32 9.26 -15.41
C GLU A 41 4.05 8.46 -15.71
N SER A 42 3.77 8.17 -16.98
CA SER A 42 2.60 7.38 -17.39
C SER A 42 2.64 5.96 -16.83
N LEU A 43 3.81 5.33 -16.78
CA LEU A 43 3.99 4.04 -16.13
C LEU A 43 3.72 4.15 -14.61
N PHE A 44 4.23 5.17 -13.92
CA PHE A 44 3.99 5.37 -12.50
C PHE A 44 2.51 5.61 -12.19
N LEU A 45 1.80 6.39 -13.01
CA LEU A 45 0.36 6.58 -12.90
C LEU A 45 -0.42 5.27 -13.06
N ALA A 46 -0.03 4.44 -14.03
CA ALA A 46 -0.66 3.13 -14.21
C ALA A 46 -0.47 2.24 -12.97
N VAL A 47 0.72 2.26 -12.36
CA VAL A 47 1.01 1.53 -11.13
C VAL A 47 0.22 2.10 -9.95
N LEU A 48 0.14 3.43 -9.81
CA LEU A 48 -0.66 4.09 -8.77
C LEU A 48 -2.14 3.71 -8.87
N HIS A 49 -2.74 3.79 -10.07
CA HIS A 49 -4.13 3.42 -10.27
C HIS A 49 -4.37 1.95 -9.94
N ASP A 50 -3.47 1.07 -10.40
CA ASP A 50 -3.53 -0.36 -10.12
C ASP A 50 -3.40 -0.66 -8.61
N ALA A 51 -2.56 0.06 -7.86
CA ALA A 51 -2.50 -0.09 -6.40
C ALA A 51 -3.81 0.32 -5.71
N VAL A 52 -4.42 1.45 -6.12
CA VAL A 52 -5.68 1.91 -5.56
C VAL A 52 -6.82 0.94 -5.89
N ASP A 53 -6.84 0.43 -7.11
CA ASP A 53 -7.86 -0.53 -7.54
C ASP A 53 -7.73 -1.85 -6.79
N GLN A 54 -6.51 -2.39 -6.64
CA GLN A 54 -6.26 -3.59 -5.83
C GLN A 54 -6.69 -3.41 -4.37
N LEU A 55 -6.41 -2.23 -3.77
CA LEU A 55 -6.83 -1.91 -2.41
C LEU A 55 -8.36 -1.93 -2.27
N LEU A 56 -9.05 -1.23 -3.16
CA LEU A 56 -10.52 -1.14 -3.15
C LEU A 56 -11.18 -2.48 -3.46
N ASP A 57 -10.60 -3.27 -4.36
CA ASP A 57 -11.11 -4.59 -4.73
C ASP A 57 -10.97 -5.57 -3.55
N GLY A 58 -9.84 -5.54 -2.84
CA GLY A 58 -9.66 -6.30 -1.61
C GLY A 58 -10.70 -5.94 -0.55
N PHE A 59 -10.95 -4.66 -0.33
CA PHE A 59 -11.99 -4.23 0.61
C PHE A 59 -13.40 -4.59 0.16
N ARG A 60 -13.69 -4.50 -1.14
CA ARG A 60 -15.02 -4.84 -1.67
C ARG A 60 -15.32 -6.32 -1.52
N ALA A 61 -14.33 -7.20 -1.63
CA ALA A 61 -14.51 -8.64 -1.42
C ALA A 61 -15.10 -8.93 -0.02
N GLU A 62 -14.64 -8.21 1.00
CA GLU A 62 -15.05 -8.40 2.39
C GLU A 62 -16.48 -7.95 2.72
N LEU A 63 -17.11 -7.19 1.84
CA LEU A 63 -18.52 -6.75 2.00
C LEU A 63 -19.52 -7.87 1.73
N THR A 64 -19.12 -8.90 0.99
CA THR A 64 -20.01 -10.00 0.56
C THR A 64 -19.96 -11.24 1.45
N SER A 65 -19.03 -11.27 2.41
CA SER A 65 -18.80 -12.39 3.32
C SER A 65 -19.86 -12.45 4.44
N ALA A 66 -21.06 -12.92 4.10
CA ALA A 66 -22.21 -12.98 5.01
C ALA A 66 -22.08 -14.02 6.15
N ASP A 67 -21.19 -15.01 5.99
CA ASP A 67 -20.99 -16.10 6.93
C ASP A 67 -19.83 -15.86 7.94
N ASP A 68 -19.22 -14.67 7.93
CA ASP A 68 -18.13 -14.32 8.85
C ASP A 68 -18.66 -13.47 10.02
N GLU A 69 -18.51 -14.00 11.24
CA GLU A 69 -18.96 -13.37 12.49
C GLU A 69 -18.16 -12.12 12.88
N ARG A 70 -16.98 -11.90 12.27
CA ARG A 70 -16.16 -10.69 12.51
C ARG A 70 -16.85 -9.44 11.96
N SER A 71 -16.52 -8.27 12.50
CA SER A 71 -17.02 -7.02 11.93
C SER A 71 -16.44 -6.76 10.53
N VAL A 72 -17.14 -5.99 9.70
CA VAL A 72 -16.62 -5.58 8.37
C VAL A 72 -15.27 -4.86 8.50
N GLN A 73 -15.11 -4.07 9.57
CA GLN A 73 -13.86 -3.37 9.86
C GLN A 73 -12.70 -4.35 10.10
N ASP A 74 -12.91 -5.38 10.92
CA ASP A 74 -11.86 -6.38 11.21
C ASP A 74 -11.48 -7.18 9.96
N ARG A 75 -12.46 -7.53 9.13
CA ARG A 75 -12.22 -8.24 7.87
C ARG A 75 -11.45 -7.38 6.88
N MET A 76 -11.84 -6.12 6.71
CA MET A 76 -11.11 -5.18 5.87
C MET A 76 -9.70 -4.91 6.40
N GLY A 77 -9.52 -4.83 7.72
CA GLY A 77 -8.20 -4.74 8.35
C GLY A 77 -7.33 -5.95 8.01
N ALA A 78 -7.86 -7.17 8.12
CA ALA A 78 -7.15 -8.38 7.71
C ALA A 78 -6.80 -8.39 6.22
N ALA A 79 -7.76 -8.04 5.34
CA ALA A 79 -7.53 -7.94 3.90
C ALA A 79 -6.46 -6.88 3.56
N TYR A 80 -6.41 -5.79 4.32
CA TYR A 80 -5.35 -4.78 4.17
C TYR A 80 -3.96 -5.35 4.46
N LEU A 81 -3.82 -6.12 5.53
CA LEU A 81 -2.55 -6.76 5.89
C LEU A 81 -2.12 -7.79 4.85
N GLU A 82 -3.06 -8.56 4.29
CA GLU A 82 -2.76 -9.46 3.17
C GLU A 82 -2.25 -8.68 1.95
N LEU A 83 -2.87 -7.53 1.63
CA LEU A 83 -2.41 -6.66 0.56
C LEU A 83 -1.02 -6.07 0.81
N LEU A 84 -0.64 -5.85 2.07
CA LEU A 84 0.70 -5.35 2.43
C LEU A 84 1.82 -6.34 2.05
N GLN A 85 1.50 -7.63 1.87
CA GLN A 85 2.43 -8.63 1.32
C GLN A 85 2.75 -8.41 -0.17
N VAL A 86 1.92 -7.65 -0.89
CA VAL A 86 2.15 -7.36 -2.29
C VAL A 86 3.32 -6.38 -2.40
N ARG A 87 4.47 -6.92 -2.81
CA ARG A 87 5.74 -6.18 -2.90
C ARG A 87 5.58 -4.85 -3.63
N GLY A 88 5.88 -3.77 -2.90
CA GLY A 88 5.93 -2.41 -3.43
C GLY A 88 4.58 -1.70 -3.56
N LEU A 89 3.45 -2.37 -3.31
CA LEU A 89 2.13 -1.76 -3.49
C LEU A 89 1.91 -0.59 -2.53
N HIS A 90 2.05 -0.83 -1.22
CA HIS A 90 1.82 0.21 -0.22
C HIS A 90 2.92 1.28 -0.23
N GLN A 91 4.17 0.91 -0.52
CA GLN A 91 5.25 1.88 -0.66
C GLN A 91 5.03 2.78 -1.86
N THR A 92 4.53 2.24 -2.98
CA THR A 92 4.19 3.05 -4.16
C THR A 92 3.09 4.06 -3.84
N LEU A 93 2.03 3.64 -3.12
CA LEU A 93 1.00 4.56 -2.62
C LEU A 93 1.60 5.65 -1.71
N SER A 94 2.42 5.24 -0.74
CA SER A 94 3.05 6.14 0.23
C SER A 94 3.96 7.17 -0.45
N HIS A 95 4.75 6.76 -1.45
CA HIS A 95 5.56 7.67 -2.26
C HIS A 95 4.70 8.63 -3.08
N ALA A 96 3.60 8.16 -3.67
CA ALA A 96 2.70 9.01 -4.44
C ALA A 96 2.05 10.11 -3.57
N PHE A 97 1.71 9.82 -2.32
CA PHE A 97 1.10 10.79 -1.40
C PHE A 97 2.03 11.96 -1.07
N LEU A 98 3.34 11.73 -1.07
CA LEU A 98 4.35 12.77 -0.85
C LEU A 98 4.62 13.63 -2.10
N LEU A 99 4.08 13.26 -3.26
CA LEU A 99 4.22 13.99 -4.53
C LEU A 99 3.05 14.93 -4.81
N GLY A 100 2.35 15.42 -3.78
CA GLY A 100 1.18 16.28 -3.93
C GLY A 100 1.41 17.57 -4.74
N GLY A 101 2.64 18.09 -4.77
CA GLY A 101 3.05 19.25 -5.57
C GLY A 101 3.38 18.95 -7.04
N HIS A 102 3.50 17.67 -7.41
CA HIS A 102 3.79 17.27 -8.79
C HIS A 102 2.56 17.53 -9.68
N PRO A 103 2.69 18.16 -10.86
CA PRO A 103 1.55 18.63 -11.66
C PRO A 103 0.64 17.51 -12.16
N VAL A 104 1.19 16.32 -12.45
CA VAL A 104 0.43 15.16 -12.95
C VAL A 104 0.15 14.12 -11.86
N ILE A 105 1.18 13.66 -11.14
CA ILE A 105 1.05 12.65 -10.08
C ILE A 105 0.22 13.16 -8.88
N GLY A 106 0.40 14.42 -8.46
CA GLY A 106 -0.31 14.98 -7.31
C GLY A 106 -1.84 14.92 -7.44
N PRO A 107 -2.44 15.35 -8.56
CA PRO A 107 -3.86 15.13 -8.84
C PRO A 107 -4.31 13.67 -8.75
N ALA A 108 -3.58 12.73 -9.37
CA ALA A 108 -3.92 11.31 -9.36
C ALA A 108 -3.85 10.70 -7.96
N ALA A 109 -2.83 11.05 -7.17
CA ALA A 109 -2.67 10.61 -5.79
C ALA A 109 -3.84 11.10 -4.90
N ARG A 110 -4.23 12.38 -5.05
CA ARG A 110 -5.38 12.94 -4.34
C ARG A 110 -6.69 12.27 -4.75
N GLU A 111 -6.88 12.02 -6.04
CA GLU A 111 -8.06 11.31 -6.53
C GLU A 111 -8.15 9.92 -5.91
N GLY A 112 -7.07 9.13 -5.97
CA GLY A 112 -7.01 7.80 -5.37
C GLY A 112 -7.33 7.81 -3.87
N PHE A 113 -6.74 8.74 -3.12
CA PHE A 113 -7.00 8.88 -1.68
C PHE A 113 -8.47 9.21 -1.39
N VAL A 114 -9.07 10.13 -2.16
CA VAL A 114 -10.50 10.49 -2.03
C VAL A 114 -11.42 9.33 -2.43
N ARG A 115 -11.02 8.48 -3.40
CA ARG A 115 -11.76 7.26 -3.73
C ARG A 115 -11.82 6.30 -2.55
N VAL A 116 -10.71 6.08 -1.84
CA VAL A 116 -10.68 5.25 -0.63
C VAL A 116 -11.57 5.85 0.46
N TRP A 117 -11.48 7.15 0.72
CA TRP A 117 -12.35 7.83 1.68
C TRP A 117 -13.84 7.64 1.35
N ARG A 118 -14.24 7.87 0.09
CA ARG A 118 -15.62 7.71 -0.36
C ARG A 118 -16.09 6.27 -0.23
N PHE A 119 -15.26 5.31 -0.60
CA PHE A 119 -15.60 3.89 -0.43
C PHE A 119 -15.95 3.58 1.02
N LEU A 120 -15.11 4.00 1.98
CA LEU A 120 -15.38 3.78 3.40
C LEU A 120 -16.69 4.43 3.89
N ARG A 121 -17.00 5.65 3.40
CA ARG A 121 -18.16 6.43 3.86
C ARG A 121 -19.46 6.01 3.18
N ASP A 122 -19.40 5.73 1.88
CA ASP A 122 -20.57 5.60 1.02
C ASP A 122 -20.88 4.13 0.71
N ASP A 123 -19.86 3.32 0.42
CA ASP A 123 -20.04 1.90 0.06
C ASP A 123 -20.06 0.99 1.29
N VAL A 124 -19.17 1.22 2.26
CA VAL A 124 -19.12 0.46 3.52
C VAL A 124 -20.13 1.01 4.54
N GLY A 125 -20.35 2.33 4.53
CA GLY A 125 -21.28 3.00 5.45
C GLY A 125 -20.71 3.32 6.83
N PHE A 126 -19.39 3.29 7.01
CA PHE A 126 -18.76 3.78 8.25
C PHE A 126 -19.08 5.24 8.46
N ASP A 127 -19.30 5.68 9.70
CA ASP A 127 -19.37 7.11 10.03
C ASP A 127 -18.00 7.79 9.83
N ALA A 128 -17.96 9.13 9.97
CA ALA A 128 -16.74 9.88 9.70
C ALA A 128 -15.60 9.55 10.67
N ASP A 129 -15.93 9.34 11.94
CA ASP A 129 -14.96 9.03 13.00
C ASP A 129 -14.40 7.62 12.81
N THR A 130 -15.24 6.64 12.49
CA THR A 130 -14.83 5.27 12.20
C THR A 130 -13.97 5.20 10.94
N ALA A 131 -14.37 5.87 9.86
CA ALA A 131 -13.58 5.92 8.63
C ALA A 131 -12.23 6.63 8.83
N GLN A 132 -12.20 7.70 9.63
CA GLN A 132 -10.97 8.40 9.99
C GLN A 132 -10.05 7.52 10.83
N ALA A 133 -10.58 6.83 11.84
CA ALA A 133 -9.82 5.92 12.69
C ALA A 133 -9.22 4.77 11.87
N PHE A 134 -10.00 4.14 11.01
CA PHE A 134 -9.54 3.07 10.12
C PHE A 134 -8.40 3.53 9.21
N LEU A 135 -8.53 4.72 8.60
CA LEU A 135 -7.45 5.29 7.79
C LEU A 135 -6.22 5.65 8.63
N ALA A 136 -6.40 6.22 9.81
CA ALA A 136 -5.28 6.60 10.68
C ALA A 136 -4.47 5.37 11.11
N GLU A 137 -5.16 4.28 11.48
CA GLU A 137 -4.53 3.00 11.79
C GLU A 137 -3.75 2.48 10.58
N GLY A 138 -4.36 2.42 9.39
CA GLY A 138 -3.67 2.00 8.17
C GLY A 138 -2.45 2.86 7.79
N MET A 139 -2.53 4.19 7.99
CA MET A 139 -1.40 5.09 7.74
C MET A 139 -0.26 4.89 8.74
N LEU A 140 -0.58 4.56 9.99
CA LEU A 140 0.43 4.22 10.99
C LEU A 140 1.09 2.87 10.66
N ILE A 141 0.31 1.85 10.27
CA ILE A 141 0.84 0.56 9.79
C ILE A 141 1.84 0.79 8.65
N ASN A 142 1.45 1.56 7.63
CA ASN A 142 2.33 1.86 6.48
C ASN A 142 3.64 2.52 6.91
N THR A 143 3.56 3.45 7.85
CA THR A 143 4.73 4.16 8.36
C THR A 143 5.66 3.21 9.11
N MET A 144 5.12 2.36 9.98
CA MET A 144 5.92 1.42 10.76
C MET A 144 6.57 0.33 9.90
N ILE A 145 5.84 -0.17 8.89
CA ILE A 145 6.39 -1.10 7.89
C ILE A 145 7.48 -0.40 7.07
N GLY A 146 7.24 0.82 6.60
CA GLY A 146 8.22 1.59 5.83
C GLY A 146 9.49 1.93 6.62
N LEU A 147 9.36 2.19 7.92
CA LEU A 147 10.48 2.36 8.85
C LEU A 147 11.18 1.04 9.20
N ARG A 148 10.62 -0.10 8.79
CA ARG A 148 11.10 -1.44 9.12
C ARG A 148 11.19 -1.69 10.63
N LEU A 149 10.30 -1.09 11.41
CA LEU A 149 10.32 -1.24 12.87
C LEU A 149 10.14 -2.70 13.31
N ILE A 150 9.54 -3.54 12.47
CA ILE A 150 9.40 -4.95 12.76
C ILE A 150 10.74 -5.65 12.96
N ASP A 151 11.80 -5.19 12.27
CA ASP A 151 13.11 -5.84 12.30
C ASP A 151 13.75 -5.71 13.71
N GLU A 152 13.26 -4.76 14.51
CA GLU A 152 13.77 -4.41 15.84
C GLU A 152 12.78 -4.74 16.97
N VAL A 153 11.60 -5.32 16.65
CA VAL A 153 10.51 -5.54 17.63
C VAL A 153 10.92 -6.46 18.78
N ASP A 154 11.78 -7.45 18.51
CA ASP A 154 12.29 -8.39 19.52
C ASP A 154 13.51 -7.83 20.28
N ALA A 155 14.12 -6.74 19.79
CA ALA A 155 15.35 -6.16 20.32
C ALA A 155 15.10 -4.92 21.20
N ASP A 156 13.95 -4.24 21.04
CA ASP A 156 13.61 -3.01 21.75
C ASP A 156 12.20 -3.08 22.35
N ASP A 157 12.13 -3.03 23.69
CA ASP A 157 10.87 -3.09 24.45
C ASP A 157 9.90 -1.95 24.10
N GLY A 158 10.42 -0.77 23.73
CA GLY A 158 9.61 0.38 23.33
C GLY A 158 9.01 0.22 21.93
N ILE A 159 9.74 -0.43 21.01
CA ILE A 159 9.19 -0.82 19.71
C ILE A 159 8.11 -1.89 19.90
N HIS A 160 8.35 -2.89 20.76
CA HIS A 160 7.35 -3.88 21.12
C HIS A 160 6.07 -3.23 21.70
N GLU A 161 6.21 -2.33 22.68
CA GLU A 161 5.08 -1.57 23.26
C GLU A 161 4.33 -0.77 22.19
N LEU A 162 5.04 -0.13 21.25
CA LEU A 162 4.44 0.62 20.15
C LEU A 162 3.56 -0.28 19.28
N PHE A 163 4.04 -1.44 18.86
CA PHE A 163 3.23 -2.39 18.08
C PHE A 163 2.02 -2.90 18.85
N ASP A 164 2.19 -3.26 20.12
CA ASP A 164 1.10 -3.79 20.96
C ASP A 164 0.01 -2.73 21.22
N THR A 165 0.43 -1.48 21.45
CA THR A 165 -0.49 -0.36 21.71
C THR A 165 -1.24 0.07 20.45
N CYS A 166 -0.54 0.14 19.31
CA CYS A 166 -1.14 0.62 18.07
C CYS A 166 -1.94 -0.48 17.35
N PHE A 167 -1.61 -1.75 17.55
CA PHE A 167 -2.19 -2.89 16.84
C PHE A 167 -2.49 -4.09 17.76
N PRO A 168 -3.25 -3.92 18.85
CA PRO A 168 -3.41 -4.95 19.89
C PRO A 168 -4.00 -6.27 19.39
N THR A 169 -4.84 -6.22 18.35
CA THR A 169 -5.47 -7.40 17.73
C THR A 169 -4.71 -7.91 16.50
N THR A 170 -3.75 -7.12 16.02
CA THR A 170 -3.24 -7.22 14.64
C THR A 170 -1.72 -7.42 14.61
N MET A 171 -1.04 -7.32 15.76
CA MET A 171 0.41 -7.42 15.90
C MET A 171 1.01 -8.69 15.26
N ARG A 172 0.43 -9.87 15.49
CA ARG A 172 0.93 -11.12 14.87
C ARG A 172 0.81 -11.11 13.34
N ALA A 173 -0.29 -10.60 12.81
CA ALA A 173 -0.48 -10.52 11.37
C ALA A 173 0.48 -9.48 10.75
N VAL A 174 0.76 -8.37 11.43
CA VAL A 174 1.76 -7.39 10.97
C VAL A 174 3.18 -7.97 11.02
N GLN A 175 3.51 -8.76 12.04
CA GLN A 175 4.80 -9.48 12.15
C GLN A 175 5.04 -10.45 10.99
N ASP A 176 4.00 -11.15 10.53
CA ASP A 176 4.10 -12.09 9.42
C ASP A 176 4.18 -11.40 8.04
N VAL A 177 3.86 -10.11 7.96
CA VAL A 177 3.77 -9.34 6.70
C VAL A 177 4.92 -8.41 6.45
N ALA A 178 5.53 -7.87 7.50
CA ALA A 178 6.57 -6.89 7.30
C ALA A 178 7.86 -7.52 6.70
N PRO A 179 8.44 -6.92 5.63
CA PRO A 179 9.62 -7.48 4.96
C PRO A 179 10.82 -7.54 5.89
N ARG A 180 11.58 -8.64 5.90
CA ARG A 180 12.81 -8.80 6.72
C ARG A 180 14.05 -8.19 6.03
N SER A 181 15.03 -7.74 6.81
CA SER A 181 16.21 -6.97 6.35
C SER A 181 17.10 -7.63 5.28
N THR A 182 16.94 -8.94 5.07
CA THR A 182 17.71 -9.72 4.09
C THR A 182 17.14 -9.67 2.68
N GLU A 183 15.92 -9.13 2.48
CA GLU A 183 15.35 -8.95 1.15
C GLU A 183 15.72 -7.57 0.58
N PRO A 184 16.26 -7.49 -0.66
CA PRO A 184 16.63 -6.22 -1.29
C PRO A 184 15.43 -5.32 -1.64
N TRP A 185 14.21 -5.79 -1.39
CA TRP A 185 12.91 -5.13 -1.56
C TRP A 185 11.89 -5.76 -0.62
#